data_AF-A0ABC9P9N7-F1
#
_entry.id   AF-A0ABC9P9N7-F1
#
_cell.length_a   1.000
_cell.length_b   1.000
_cell.length_c   1.000
_cell.angle_alpha   90.00
_cell.angle_beta   90.00
_cell.angle_gamma   90.00
#
_symmetry.space_group_name_H-M   'P 1'
#
loop_
_entity.id
_entity.type
_entity.pdbx_description
1 polymer ?
#
loop_
_entity_poly.entity_id
_entity_poly.type
_entity_poly.pdbx_seq_one_letter_code
_entity_poly.pdbx_strand_id
1 'polypeptide(L)'
;MQMKFTKELPVWLAPGIKPPESLTSDGWKASQKPPADYFNWFFSRTHGALKELQDSATHIDDFNAHKSNISNPHAVTATQVGLGNVLNQKQATKSEFDAHDQDNIRHITDVERNSWNGKAEKNHTQPWSTITGIPDSTITKKGIVKLTDSVTSTDILTAATPNSVKQVNDNANAAMASASSVNDNLTSHKIDYKNPHKVTSAQVGSYSKTETDNLFINKSDAENGLLVRKSIEITDLNNAIEPGVYSISATGVENKPLPNSGSLIVSKDQGGIRQLFQTERTIVIRQFGGVPSNWTDWKEVAFTTNVVNLTEPQKIGGTKDFDEIPLVNQTPVMLQKEQLYEAWYTPGKDHNDLHNRSRFSIGAEYSNVGKRLGLPMRSNPLQWNAGRWLATVLRDCKLNVRAVVKIQAEGSRGIPYAYVHLGKGYEEATGDMGTAGGTGAITGINYKNFIPIELNVSLKKGDYFSFYLEMLEGKNINFVQMISAHITELV
;
A
#
# COMPACT_ATOMS: atom_id res chain seq x y z
N MET A 1 -70.82 -104.30 -22.49
CA MET A 1 -71.07 -103.44 -23.65
C MET A 1 -71.45 -102.07 -23.12
N GLN A 2 -70.48 -101.18 -22.91
CA GLN A 2 -70.72 -99.89 -22.28
C GLN A 2 -69.64 -98.91 -22.75
N MET A 3 -70.01 -98.05 -23.70
CA MET A 3 -69.85 -96.60 -23.62
C MET A 3 -70.42 -96.02 -24.92
N LYS A 4 -71.73 -95.84 -24.95
CA LYS A 4 -72.39 -94.96 -25.92
C LYS A 4 -73.14 -93.94 -25.10
N PHE A 5 -72.74 -92.68 -25.21
CA PHE A 5 -73.51 -91.58 -24.66
C PHE A 5 -74.94 -91.69 -25.24
N THR A 6 -75.94 -91.82 -24.36
CA THR A 6 -77.34 -92.08 -24.76
C THR A 6 -78.18 -90.82 -24.90
N LYS A 7 -77.60 -89.65 -24.61
CA LYS A 7 -78.27 -88.36 -24.69
C LYS A 7 -77.80 -87.63 -25.94
N GLU A 8 -78.76 -87.17 -26.74
CA GLU A 8 -78.50 -86.31 -27.88
C GLU A 8 -77.83 -85.02 -27.42
N LEU A 9 -76.77 -84.63 -28.12
CA LEU A 9 -76.07 -83.38 -27.82
C LEU A 9 -76.95 -82.19 -28.21
N PRO A 10 -77.06 -81.15 -27.37
CA PRO A 10 -77.68 -79.91 -27.80
C PRO A 10 -76.85 -79.34 -28.95
N VAL A 11 -77.48 -79.19 -30.12
CA VAL A 11 -76.83 -78.71 -31.35
C VAL A 11 -76.87 -77.18 -31.37
N TRP A 12 -75.69 -76.57 -31.28
CA TRP A 12 -75.53 -75.12 -31.43
C TRP A 12 -74.46 -74.81 -32.48
N LEU A 13 -74.90 -74.47 -33.69
CA LEU A 13 -73.99 -74.27 -34.83
C LEU A 13 -73.61 -72.80 -35.06
N ALA A 14 -74.28 -71.87 -34.39
CA ALA A 14 -73.95 -70.44 -34.51
C ALA A 14 -72.55 -70.20 -33.90
N PRO A 15 -71.54 -69.79 -34.69
CA PRO A 15 -70.14 -69.82 -34.23
C PRO A 15 -69.83 -68.78 -33.16
N GLY A 16 -70.62 -67.70 -33.10
CA GLY A 16 -70.43 -66.58 -32.20
C GLY A 16 -69.06 -65.90 -32.32
N ILE A 17 -68.77 -65.02 -31.36
CA ILE A 17 -67.48 -64.35 -31.22
C ILE A 17 -66.90 -64.72 -29.86
N LYS A 18 -65.61 -65.04 -29.80
CA LYS A 18 -64.94 -65.33 -28.53
C LYS A 18 -65.01 -64.07 -27.64
N PRO A 19 -65.47 -64.18 -26.38
CA PRO A 19 -65.38 -63.06 -25.45
C PRO A 19 -63.92 -62.62 -25.27
N PRO A 20 -63.64 -61.33 -25.05
CA PRO A 20 -62.29 -60.87 -24.76
C PRO A 20 -61.75 -61.56 -23.50
N GLU A 21 -60.41 -61.63 -23.41
CA GLU A 21 -59.72 -62.45 -22.41
C GLU A 21 -60.16 -62.12 -20.97
N SER A 22 -60.36 -60.84 -20.66
CA SER A 22 -60.87 -60.38 -19.36
C SER A 22 -62.21 -61.00 -18.97
N LEU A 23 -63.10 -61.27 -19.92
CA LEU A 23 -64.38 -61.92 -19.65
C LEU A 23 -64.25 -63.44 -19.55
N THR A 24 -63.31 -64.04 -20.28
CA THR A 24 -63.03 -65.48 -20.15
C THR A 24 -62.26 -65.83 -18.87
N SER A 25 -61.50 -64.88 -18.29
CA SER A 25 -60.79 -65.05 -17.02
C SER A 25 -61.65 -64.67 -15.80
N ASP A 26 -62.32 -63.52 -15.86
CA ASP A 26 -62.93 -62.90 -14.67
C ASP A 26 -64.43 -63.18 -14.55
N GLY A 27 -65.04 -63.73 -15.61
CA GLY A 27 -66.46 -64.05 -15.72
C GLY A 27 -67.39 -62.84 -15.87
N TRP A 28 -68.67 -63.12 -16.13
CA TRP A 28 -69.72 -62.09 -16.20
C TRP A 28 -69.94 -61.45 -14.83
N LYS A 29 -69.95 -60.11 -14.75
CA LYS A 29 -70.26 -59.39 -13.51
C LYS A 29 -71.75 -59.17 -13.34
N ALA A 30 -72.19 -58.94 -12.10
CA ALA A 30 -73.59 -58.69 -11.79
C ALA A 30 -74.14 -57.50 -12.62
N SER A 31 -75.34 -57.67 -13.17
CA SER A 31 -76.02 -56.71 -14.07
C SER A 31 -75.40 -56.49 -15.45
N GLN A 32 -74.33 -57.21 -15.81
CA GLN A 32 -73.80 -57.19 -17.17
C GLN A 32 -74.74 -57.97 -18.10
N LYS A 33 -75.01 -57.43 -19.31
CA LYS A 33 -75.78 -58.10 -20.36
C LYS A 33 -74.85 -58.47 -21.51
N PRO A 34 -74.28 -59.69 -21.53
CA PRO A 34 -73.33 -60.07 -22.56
C PRO A 34 -73.97 -60.15 -23.94
N PRO A 35 -73.25 -59.79 -25.01
CA PRO A 35 -73.69 -60.05 -26.38
C PRO A 35 -74.07 -61.51 -26.61
N ALA A 36 -75.13 -61.75 -27.38
CA ALA A 36 -75.55 -63.11 -27.73
C ALA A 36 -74.43 -63.91 -28.45
N ASP A 37 -73.57 -63.21 -29.21
CA ASP A 37 -72.43 -63.83 -29.89
C ASP A 37 -71.43 -64.49 -28.94
N TYR A 38 -71.31 -64.00 -27.71
CA TYR A 38 -70.42 -64.59 -26.71
C TYR A 38 -70.97 -65.92 -26.19
N PHE A 39 -72.29 -66.01 -26.00
CA PHE A 39 -72.98 -67.25 -25.66
C PHE A 39 -72.97 -68.23 -26.83
N ASN A 40 -73.21 -67.75 -28.05
CA ASN A 40 -73.13 -68.55 -29.27
C ASN A 40 -71.76 -69.23 -29.38
N TRP A 41 -70.68 -68.47 -29.14
CA TRP A 41 -69.33 -69.02 -29.16
C TRP A 41 -69.11 -70.10 -28.12
N PHE A 42 -69.53 -69.87 -26.88
CA PHE A 42 -69.40 -70.86 -25.81
C PHE A 42 -70.19 -72.13 -26.11
N PHE A 43 -71.47 -72.01 -26.48
CA PHE A 43 -72.32 -73.17 -26.76
C PHE A 43 -71.87 -73.94 -27.99
N SER A 44 -71.46 -73.25 -29.06
CA SER A 44 -70.99 -73.92 -30.27
C SER A 44 -69.67 -74.67 -30.06
N ARG A 45 -68.73 -74.07 -29.32
CA ARG A 45 -67.48 -74.75 -28.97
C ARG A 45 -67.70 -75.93 -28.03
N THR A 46 -68.59 -75.78 -27.06
CA THR A 46 -68.95 -76.88 -26.14
C THR A 46 -69.61 -78.02 -26.90
N HIS A 47 -70.55 -77.72 -27.81
CA HIS A 47 -71.17 -78.72 -28.68
C HIS A 47 -70.12 -79.45 -29.54
N GLY A 48 -69.24 -78.70 -30.21
CA GLY A 48 -68.18 -79.27 -31.06
C GLY A 48 -67.24 -80.20 -30.29
N ALA A 49 -66.76 -79.77 -29.12
CA ALA A 49 -65.88 -80.58 -28.27
C ALA A 49 -66.59 -81.85 -27.76
N LEU A 50 -67.86 -81.75 -27.37
CA LEU A 50 -68.62 -82.92 -26.94
C LEU A 50 -68.90 -83.89 -28.10
N LYS A 51 -69.15 -83.38 -29.31
CA LYS A 51 -69.33 -84.21 -30.50
C LYS A 51 -68.04 -84.96 -30.85
N GLU A 52 -66.90 -84.28 -30.83
CA GLU A 52 -65.59 -84.89 -31.08
C GLU A 52 -65.28 -86.02 -30.08
N LEU A 53 -65.61 -85.81 -28.80
CA LEU A 53 -65.49 -86.85 -27.77
C LEU A 53 -66.45 -88.03 -28.00
N GLN A 54 -67.69 -87.79 -28.45
CA GLN A 54 -68.64 -88.86 -28.77
C GLN A 54 -68.18 -89.67 -30.01
N ASP A 55 -67.71 -89.00 -31.06
CA ASP A 55 -67.23 -89.65 -32.29
C ASP A 55 -65.94 -90.45 -32.05
N SER A 56 -65.03 -89.96 -31.19
CA SER A 56 -63.76 -90.64 -30.89
C SER A 56 -63.90 -91.83 -29.93
N ALA A 57 -65.05 -91.98 -29.26
CA ALA A 57 -65.26 -93.04 -28.26
C ALA A 57 -65.63 -94.42 -28.86
N THR A 58 -65.69 -94.57 -30.19
CA THR A 58 -66.08 -95.83 -30.85
C THR A 58 -64.87 -96.67 -31.28
N HIS A 59 -64.24 -97.40 -30.34
CA HIS A 59 -63.20 -98.40 -30.63
C HIS A 59 -63.44 -99.77 -29.95
N ILE A 60 -64.67 -100.04 -29.50
CA ILE A 60 -65.03 -101.29 -28.82
C ILE A 60 -65.10 -102.48 -29.80
N ASP A 61 -65.46 -102.23 -31.06
CA ASP A 61 -65.65 -103.29 -32.06
C ASP A 61 -64.30 -103.89 -32.49
N ASP A 62 -63.26 -103.07 -32.71
CA ASP A 62 -61.90 -103.52 -33.02
C ASP A 62 -61.28 -104.36 -31.89
N PHE A 63 -61.51 -103.97 -30.63
CA PHE A 63 -60.98 -104.72 -29.49
C PHE A 63 -61.63 -106.11 -29.36
N ASN A 64 -62.95 -106.21 -29.56
CA ASN A 64 -63.65 -107.50 -29.52
C ASN A 64 -63.29 -108.40 -30.71
N ALA A 65 -63.06 -107.81 -31.89
CA ALA A 65 -62.55 -108.54 -33.05
C ALA A 65 -61.15 -109.10 -32.80
N HIS A 66 -60.24 -108.32 -32.21
CA HIS A 66 -58.91 -108.81 -31.88
C HIS A 66 -58.95 -109.92 -30.80
N LYS A 67 -59.71 -109.72 -29.71
CA LYS A 67 -59.84 -110.70 -28.62
C LYS A 67 -60.35 -112.08 -29.08
N SER A 68 -61.18 -112.12 -30.11
CA SER A 68 -61.73 -113.37 -30.66
C SER A 68 -60.88 -113.99 -31.78
N ASN A 69 -59.80 -113.33 -32.20
CA ASN A 69 -58.93 -113.82 -33.27
C ASN A 69 -57.99 -114.93 -32.76
N ILE A 70 -58.27 -116.17 -33.15
CA ILE A 70 -57.42 -117.36 -32.90
C ILE A 70 -56.48 -117.70 -34.08
N SER A 71 -56.33 -116.77 -35.03
CA SER A 71 -55.32 -116.90 -36.07
C SER A 71 -53.97 -116.51 -35.50
N ASN A 72 -52.91 -117.13 -36.01
CA ASN A 72 -51.51 -116.80 -35.70
C ASN A 72 -51.32 -115.26 -35.68
N PRO A 73 -50.99 -114.65 -34.52
CA PRO A 73 -50.19 -115.20 -33.41
C PRO A 73 -50.93 -115.96 -32.30
N HIS A 74 -52.25 -115.95 -32.21
CA HIS A 74 -52.95 -116.66 -31.13
C HIS A 74 -53.22 -118.12 -31.52
N ALA A 75 -52.99 -119.05 -30.59
CA ALA A 75 -53.31 -120.48 -30.74
C ALA A 75 -52.72 -121.17 -31.99
N VAL A 76 -51.45 -120.88 -32.34
CA VAL A 76 -50.79 -121.42 -33.54
C VAL A 76 -50.66 -122.95 -33.52
N THR A 77 -51.15 -123.60 -34.56
CA THR A 77 -51.06 -125.04 -34.82
C THR A 77 -49.93 -125.36 -35.81
N ALA A 78 -49.44 -126.61 -35.84
CA ALA A 78 -48.42 -127.04 -36.81
C ALA A 78 -48.82 -126.76 -38.26
N THR A 79 -50.12 -126.86 -38.58
CA THR A 79 -50.66 -126.51 -39.89
C THR A 79 -50.53 -125.01 -40.21
N GLN A 80 -50.74 -124.12 -39.23
CA GLN A 80 -50.69 -122.65 -39.43
C GLN A 80 -49.29 -122.12 -39.76
N VAL A 81 -48.22 -122.88 -39.47
CA VAL A 81 -46.84 -122.55 -39.87
C VAL A 81 -46.33 -123.42 -41.03
N GLY A 82 -47.21 -124.15 -41.71
CA GLY A 82 -46.83 -125.00 -42.85
C GLY A 82 -46.11 -126.30 -42.47
N LEU A 83 -46.13 -126.69 -41.19
CA LEU A 83 -45.49 -127.90 -40.66
C LEU A 83 -46.49 -129.06 -40.44
N GLY A 84 -47.69 -128.99 -41.02
CA GLY A 84 -48.75 -129.97 -40.81
C GLY A 84 -48.41 -131.41 -41.24
N ASN A 85 -47.47 -131.57 -42.18
CA ASN A 85 -46.99 -132.88 -42.62
C ASN A 85 -45.74 -133.37 -41.87
N VAL A 86 -45.20 -132.57 -40.93
CA VAL A 86 -44.03 -132.94 -40.15
C VAL A 86 -44.45 -133.87 -39.01
N LEU A 87 -44.01 -135.12 -39.08
CA LEU A 87 -44.18 -136.11 -38.02
C LEU A 87 -43.31 -135.73 -36.80
N ASN A 88 -43.84 -135.85 -35.59
CA ASN A 88 -43.11 -135.64 -34.34
C ASN A 88 -42.23 -136.86 -33.98
N GLN A 89 -41.29 -137.22 -34.86
CA GLN A 89 -40.26 -138.24 -34.59
C GLN A 89 -38.86 -137.73 -35.00
N LYS A 90 -37.84 -138.15 -34.25
CA LYS A 90 -36.46 -137.60 -34.31
C LYS A 90 -35.74 -137.99 -35.62
N GLN A 91 -34.98 -137.04 -36.18
CA GLN A 91 -34.06 -137.18 -37.31
C GLN A 91 -33.03 -138.32 -37.12
N ALA A 92 -32.57 -138.87 -38.25
CA ALA A 92 -31.66 -140.00 -38.47
C ALA A 92 -32.07 -141.32 -37.81
N THR A 93 -31.87 -142.46 -38.49
CA THR A 93 -32.07 -143.76 -37.84
C THR A 93 -31.03 -143.94 -36.73
N LYS A 94 -31.36 -144.67 -35.65
CA LYS A 94 -30.42 -144.96 -34.53
C LYS A 94 -29.07 -145.50 -35.04
N SER A 95 -29.10 -146.30 -36.11
CA SER A 95 -27.91 -146.86 -36.72
C SER A 95 -27.02 -145.81 -37.39
N GLU A 96 -27.61 -144.83 -38.09
CA GLU A 96 -26.87 -143.73 -38.72
C GLU A 96 -26.33 -142.75 -37.67
N PHE A 97 -27.10 -142.51 -36.58
CA PHE A 97 -26.64 -141.70 -35.45
C PHE A 97 -25.46 -142.36 -34.73
N ASP A 98 -25.55 -143.66 -34.41
CA ASP A 98 -24.48 -144.39 -33.71
C ASP A 98 -23.22 -144.52 -34.57
N ALA A 99 -23.37 -144.69 -35.89
CA ALA A 99 -22.24 -144.70 -36.82
C ALA A 99 -21.53 -143.35 -36.88
N HIS A 100 -22.30 -142.25 -36.85
CA HIS A 100 -21.73 -140.90 -36.78
C HIS A 100 -21.07 -140.62 -35.42
N ASP A 101 -21.65 -141.06 -34.30
CA ASP A 101 -21.09 -140.86 -32.95
C ASP A 101 -19.73 -141.55 -32.75
N GLN A 102 -19.49 -142.65 -33.46
CA GLN A 102 -18.23 -143.41 -33.45
C GLN A 102 -17.14 -142.86 -34.39
N ASP A 103 -17.41 -141.76 -35.10
CA ASP A 103 -16.41 -141.09 -35.94
C ASP A 103 -15.53 -140.15 -35.10
N ASN A 104 -14.25 -140.51 -35.01
CA ASN A 104 -13.23 -139.77 -34.26
C ASN A 104 -12.70 -138.53 -35.00
N ILE A 105 -13.04 -138.31 -36.28
CA ILE A 105 -12.53 -137.16 -37.06
C ILE A 105 -13.67 -136.49 -37.83
N ARG A 106 -14.44 -135.67 -37.12
CA ARG A 106 -15.53 -134.88 -37.70
C ARG A 106 -15.13 -133.41 -37.84
N HIS A 107 -14.24 -133.12 -38.79
CA HIS A 107 -14.00 -131.81 -39.47
C HIS A 107 -12.59 -131.18 -39.40
N ILE A 108 -11.86 -131.24 -38.28
CA ILE A 108 -10.41 -130.93 -38.19
C ILE A 108 -9.81 -131.70 -37.02
N THR A 109 -8.53 -132.02 -37.08
CA THR A 109 -7.79 -132.58 -35.95
C THR A 109 -7.61 -131.53 -34.84
N ASP A 110 -7.41 -131.98 -33.59
CA ASP A 110 -7.08 -131.08 -32.47
C ASP A 110 -5.81 -130.25 -32.75
N VAL A 111 -4.88 -130.80 -33.53
CA VAL A 111 -3.64 -130.13 -33.96
C VAL A 111 -3.95 -128.91 -34.85
N GLU A 112 -4.82 -129.08 -35.84
CA GLU A 112 -5.21 -127.99 -36.76
C GLU A 112 -5.95 -126.88 -36.01
N ARG A 113 -6.86 -127.24 -35.09
CA ARG A 113 -7.61 -126.26 -34.28
C ARG A 113 -6.69 -125.41 -33.40
N ASN A 114 -5.74 -126.04 -32.72
CA ASN A 114 -4.79 -125.33 -31.87
C ASN A 114 -3.84 -124.43 -32.68
N SER A 115 -3.44 -124.87 -33.88
CA SER A 115 -2.62 -124.05 -34.79
C SER A 115 -3.33 -122.77 -35.23
N TRP A 116 -4.63 -122.85 -35.56
CA TRP A 116 -5.41 -121.70 -36.03
C TRP A 116 -5.69 -120.71 -34.90
N ASN A 117 -6.05 -121.20 -33.71
CA ASN A 117 -6.30 -120.35 -32.55
C ASN A 117 -5.03 -119.62 -32.05
N GLY A 118 -3.83 -120.11 -32.40
CA GLY A 118 -2.55 -119.50 -32.03
C GLY A 118 -1.99 -118.47 -33.02
N LYS A 119 -2.67 -118.21 -34.16
CA LYS A 119 -2.13 -117.33 -35.23
C LYS A 119 -2.24 -115.82 -34.92
N ALA A 120 -3.11 -115.41 -34.00
CA ALA A 120 -3.16 -114.02 -33.52
C ALA A 120 -3.87 -113.94 -32.16
N GLU A 121 -3.35 -113.11 -31.25
CA GLU A 121 -4.01 -112.83 -29.98
C GLU A 121 -5.25 -111.94 -30.18
N LYS A 122 -6.33 -112.21 -29.43
CA LYS A 122 -7.59 -111.43 -29.45
C LYS A 122 -7.37 -109.94 -29.11
N ASN A 123 -6.34 -109.64 -28.33
CA ASN A 123 -5.77 -108.30 -28.14
C ASN A 123 -4.27 -108.42 -28.42
N HIS A 124 -3.76 -107.72 -29.42
CA HIS A 124 -2.32 -107.65 -29.67
C HIS A 124 -1.85 -106.20 -29.66
N THR A 125 -0.60 -105.97 -29.28
CA THR A 125 0.07 -104.66 -29.39
C THR A 125 1.07 -104.70 -30.53
N GLN A 126 1.14 -103.63 -31.32
CA GLN A 126 2.16 -103.47 -32.35
C GLN A 126 3.22 -102.48 -31.83
N PRO A 127 4.52 -102.79 -31.91
CA PRO A 127 5.56 -101.81 -31.66
C PRO A 127 5.38 -100.61 -32.60
N TRP A 128 5.50 -99.39 -32.09
CA TRP A 128 5.33 -98.18 -32.92
C TRP A 128 6.23 -98.17 -34.15
N SER A 129 7.42 -98.78 -34.06
CA SER A 129 8.39 -98.89 -35.17
C SER A 129 7.90 -99.71 -36.37
N THR A 130 6.88 -100.56 -36.22
CA THR A 130 6.33 -101.37 -37.32
C THR A 130 5.14 -100.71 -38.01
N ILE A 131 4.63 -99.59 -37.47
CA ILE A 131 3.51 -98.84 -38.06
C ILE A 131 4.05 -97.88 -39.12
N THR A 132 3.71 -98.11 -40.39
CA THR A 132 4.16 -97.31 -41.54
C THR A 132 2.97 -96.63 -42.23
N GLY A 133 3.22 -95.54 -42.95
CA GLY A 133 2.19 -94.83 -43.74
C GLY A 133 1.30 -93.85 -42.96
N ILE A 134 1.71 -93.42 -41.76
CA ILE A 134 1.01 -92.37 -41.01
C ILE A 134 1.35 -91.00 -41.63
N PRO A 135 0.37 -90.23 -42.13
CA PRO A 135 0.63 -88.91 -42.72
C PRO A 135 0.93 -87.87 -41.64
N ASP A 136 1.67 -86.82 -42.01
CA ASP A 136 1.82 -85.63 -41.18
C ASP A 136 0.48 -84.91 -41.00
N SER A 137 0.31 -84.30 -39.82
CA SER A 137 -0.86 -83.49 -39.53
C SER A 137 -0.85 -82.19 -40.35
N THR A 138 -2.03 -81.78 -40.84
CA THR A 138 -2.23 -80.49 -41.51
C THR A 138 -3.45 -79.79 -40.90
N ILE A 139 -3.68 -78.53 -41.26
CA ILE A 139 -4.88 -77.78 -40.83
C ILE A 139 -6.21 -78.41 -41.29
N THR A 140 -6.18 -79.36 -42.23
CA THR A 140 -7.38 -80.03 -42.79
C THR A 140 -7.37 -81.55 -42.66
N LYS A 141 -6.26 -82.17 -42.26
CA LYS A 141 -6.12 -83.64 -42.19
C LYS A 141 -5.39 -84.04 -40.91
N LYS A 142 -5.96 -84.99 -40.17
CA LYS A 142 -5.33 -85.57 -38.97
C LYS A 142 -4.07 -86.36 -39.34
N GLY A 143 -3.04 -86.25 -38.50
CA GLY A 143 -1.76 -86.94 -38.66
C GLY A 143 -0.89 -86.80 -37.41
N ILE A 144 0.38 -87.16 -37.51
CA ILE A 144 1.39 -86.93 -36.45
C ILE A 144 2.09 -85.59 -36.67
N VAL A 145 2.52 -84.91 -35.59
CA VAL A 145 3.23 -83.63 -35.66
C VAL A 145 4.33 -83.61 -34.59
N LYS A 146 5.49 -83.03 -34.90
CA LYS A 146 6.58 -82.87 -33.94
C LYS A 146 6.35 -81.62 -33.09
N LEU A 147 6.54 -81.71 -31.78
CA LEU A 147 6.41 -80.56 -30.89
C LEU A 147 7.74 -79.80 -30.76
N THR A 148 7.67 -78.48 -30.59
CA THR A 148 8.83 -77.61 -30.31
C THR A 148 8.56 -76.68 -29.14
N ASP A 149 9.56 -76.55 -28.26
CA ASP A 149 9.57 -75.59 -27.14
C ASP A 149 10.21 -74.25 -27.52
N SER A 150 10.73 -74.11 -28.75
CA SER A 150 11.37 -72.87 -29.19
C SER A 150 10.33 -71.79 -29.52
N VAL A 151 10.50 -70.61 -28.95
CA VAL A 151 9.69 -69.41 -29.27
C VAL A 151 10.20 -68.63 -30.49
N THR A 152 11.29 -69.09 -31.11
CA THR A 152 11.90 -68.48 -32.29
C THR A 152 11.96 -69.44 -33.48
N SER A 153 11.32 -70.61 -33.37
CA SER A 153 11.27 -71.59 -34.47
C SER A 153 10.58 -70.99 -35.69
N THR A 154 11.19 -71.15 -36.86
CA THR A 154 10.57 -70.85 -38.16
C THR A 154 10.05 -72.11 -38.85
N ASP A 155 10.13 -73.28 -38.20
CA ASP A 155 9.72 -74.57 -38.77
C ASP A 155 8.19 -74.72 -38.76
N ILE A 156 7.61 -74.75 -39.96
CA ILE A 156 6.17 -74.88 -40.20
C ILE A 156 5.64 -76.32 -40.02
N LEU A 157 6.51 -77.31 -39.84
CA LEU A 157 6.15 -78.71 -39.61
C LEU A 157 6.10 -79.08 -38.12
N THR A 158 6.34 -78.12 -37.23
CA THR A 158 6.28 -78.31 -35.79
C THR A 158 5.12 -77.57 -35.15
N ALA A 159 4.54 -78.14 -34.09
CA ALA A 159 3.54 -77.45 -33.28
C ALA A 159 4.16 -76.93 -31.97
N ALA A 160 3.71 -75.75 -31.55
CA ALA A 160 4.14 -75.14 -30.30
C ALA A 160 3.68 -75.97 -29.09
N THR A 161 4.57 -76.17 -28.12
CA THR A 161 4.21 -76.74 -26.82
C THR A 161 3.51 -75.70 -25.93
N PRO A 162 2.78 -76.13 -24.87
CA PRO A 162 2.26 -75.21 -23.86
C PRO A 162 3.33 -74.29 -23.23
N ASN A 163 4.58 -74.78 -23.11
CA ASN A 163 5.68 -74.01 -22.53
C ASN A 163 6.15 -72.87 -23.45
N SER A 164 6.31 -73.13 -24.76
CA SER A 164 6.64 -72.07 -25.73
C SER A 164 5.54 -71.00 -25.81
N VAL A 165 4.26 -71.41 -25.81
CA VAL A 165 3.12 -70.49 -25.78
C VAL A 165 3.11 -69.66 -24.49
N LYS A 166 3.37 -70.29 -23.34
CA LYS A 166 3.48 -69.59 -22.05
C LYS A 166 4.60 -68.55 -22.08
N GLN A 167 5.79 -68.91 -22.57
CA GLN A 167 6.92 -67.99 -22.64
C GLN A 167 6.63 -66.79 -23.55
N VAL A 168 5.98 -66.98 -24.70
CA VAL A 168 5.54 -65.87 -25.56
C VAL A 168 4.53 -64.97 -24.82
N ASN A 169 3.57 -65.57 -24.12
CA ASN A 169 2.57 -64.82 -23.34
C ASN A 169 3.22 -64.02 -22.20
N ASP A 170 4.16 -64.61 -21.48
CA ASP A 170 4.92 -63.93 -20.42
C ASP A 170 5.76 -62.77 -20.99
N ASN A 171 6.42 -62.97 -22.14
CA ASN A 171 7.16 -61.91 -22.83
C ASN A 171 6.24 -60.77 -23.29
N ALA A 172 5.05 -61.10 -23.82
CA ALA A 172 4.06 -60.11 -24.22
C ALA A 172 3.55 -59.30 -23.02
N ASN A 173 3.25 -59.97 -21.90
CA ASN A 173 2.85 -59.31 -20.65
C ASN A 173 3.97 -58.41 -20.09
N ALA A 174 5.22 -58.86 -20.12
CA ALA A 174 6.37 -58.05 -19.70
C ALA A 174 6.52 -56.81 -20.59
N ALA A 175 6.39 -56.96 -21.91
CA ALA A 175 6.44 -55.84 -22.85
C ALA A 175 5.29 -54.83 -22.61
N MET A 176 4.07 -55.30 -22.35
CA MET A 176 2.94 -54.44 -21.98
C MET A 176 3.20 -53.68 -20.67
N ALA A 177 3.78 -54.34 -19.67
CA ALA A 177 4.15 -53.69 -18.41
C ALA A 177 5.22 -52.59 -18.64
N SER A 178 6.24 -52.85 -19.47
CA SER A 178 7.22 -51.84 -19.87
C SER A 178 6.57 -50.67 -20.61
N ALA A 179 5.65 -50.94 -21.54
CA ALA A 179 4.92 -49.90 -22.27
C ALA A 179 4.05 -49.03 -21.34
N SER A 180 3.32 -49.64 -20.41
CA SER A 180 2.58 -48.90 -19.37
C SER A 180 3.51 -48.04 -18.52
N SER A 181 4.64 -48.58 -18.06
CA SER A 181 5.61 -47.81 -17.27
C SER A 181 6.16 -46.60 -18.03
N VAL A 182 6.45 -46.75 -19.34
CA VAL A 182 6.86 -45.63 -20.19
C VAL A 182 5.74 -44.60 -20.30
N ASN A 183 4.49 -45.02 -20.46
CA ASN A 183 3.35 -44.12 -20.53
C ASN A 183 3.12 -43.37 -19.20
N ASP A 184 3.28 -44.04 -18.06
CA ASP A 184 3.17 -43.44 -16.74
C ASP A 184 4.28 -42.41 -16.49
N ASN A 185 5.52 -42.73 -16.90
CA ASN A 185 6.65 -41.81 -16.85
C ASN A 185 6.41 -40.59 -17.76
N LEU A 186 5.89 -40.79 -18.97
CA LEU A 186 5.57 -39.70 -19.89
C LEU A 186 4.43 -38.82 -19.34
N THR A 187 3.39 -39.44 -18.77
CA THR A 187 2.28 -38.73 -18.13
C THR A 187 2.78 -37.90 -16.96
N SER A 188 3.64 -38.49 -16.12
CA SER A 188 4.29 -37.81 -14.99
C SER A 188 5.17 -36.65 -15.46
N HIS A 189 5.96 -36.85 -16.51
CA HIS A 189 6.79 -35.81 -17.10
C HIS A 189 5.96 -34.66 -17.69
N LYS A 190 4.84 -34.97 -18.37
CA LYS A 190 3.94 -33.98 -18.98
C LYS A 190 3.32 -33.02 -17.96
N ILE A 191 3.14 -33.48 -16.72
CA ILE A 191 2.61 -32.66 -15.61
C ILE A 191 3.69 -32.11 -14.69
N ASP A 192 4.95 -32.48 -14.90
CA ASP A 192 6.08 -31.97 -14.12
C ASP A 192 6.45 -30.55 -14.59
N TYR A 193 6.16 -29.57 -13.73
CA TYR A 193 6.53 -28.16 -13.92
C TYR A 193 7.74 -27.76 -13.06
N LYS A 194 8.54 -28.73 -12.59
CA LYS A 194 9.85 -28.42 -12.03
C LYS A 194 10.82 -28.09 -13.16
N ASN A 195 11.81 -27.25 -12.87
CA ASN A 195 12.88 -26.85 -13.79
C ASN A 195 13.48 -28.11 -14.45
N PRO A 196 13.37 -28.28 -15.79
CA PRO A 196 13.34 -27.25 -16.83
C PRO A 196 11.98 -26.70 -17.30
N HIS A 197 10.84 -27.28 -16.90
CA HIS A 197 9.54 -26.83 -17.43
C HIS A 197 8.95 -25.71 -16.56
N LYS A 198 8.52 -24.60 -17.18
CA LYS A 198 7.91 -23.44 -16.48
C LYS A 198 8.75 -22.88 -15.32
N VAL A 199 10.05 -22.72 -15.54
CA VAL A 199 10.99 -22.21 -14.54
C VAL A 199 10.51 -20.88 -13.96
N THR A 200 10.37 -20.81 -12.64
CA THR A 200 10.00 -19.57 -11.93
C THR A 200 11.23 -18.75 -11.60
N SER A 201 11.07 -17.44 -11.39
CA SER A 201 12.16 -16.56 -10.95
C SER A 201 12.82 -17.07 -9.66
N ALA A 202 12.01 -17.62 -8.73
CA ALA A 202 12.50 -18.25 -7.51
C ALA A 202 13.41 -19.47 -7.78
N GLN A 203 13.09 -20.30 -8.76
CA GLN A 203 13.89 -21.49 -9.12
C GLN A 203 15.26 -21.15 -9.70
N VAL A 204 15.46 -19.93 -10.21
CA VAL A 204 16.75 -19.43 -10.73
C VAL A 204 17.38 -18.35 -9.84
N GLY A 205 16.83 -18.11 -8.64
CA GLY A 205 17.35 -17.11 -7.71
C GLY A 205 17.21 -15.66 -8.18
N SER A 206 16.27 -15.38 -9.09
CA SER A 206 15.95 -14.03 -9.56
C SER A 206 14.77 -13.44 -8.78
N TYR A 207 14.77 -12.12 -8.61
CA TYR A 207 13.66 -11.40 -8.01
C TYR A 207 12.38 -11.55 -8.85
N SER A 208 11.24 -11.64 -8.19
CA SER A 208 9.94 -11.51 -8.83
C SER A 208 9.73 -10.09 -9.37
N LYS A 209 8.75 -9.93 -10.27
CA LYS A 209 8.34 -8.61 -10.75
C LYS A 209 7.98 -7.68 -9.58
N THR A 210 7.20 -8.16 -8.62
CA THR A 210 6.80 -7.38 -7.44
C THR A 210 7.99 -6.97 -6.57
N GLU A 211 8.94 -7.87 -6.33
CA GLU A 211 10.17 -7.52 -5.59
C GLU A 211 10.99 -6.49 -6.33
N THR A 212 11.10 -6.61 -7.66
CA THR A 212 11.78 -5.64 -8.51
C THR A 212 11.07 -4.28 -8.43
N ASP A 213 9.74 -4.25 -8.58
CA ASP A 213 8.94 -3.03 -8.53
C ASP A 213 9.04 -2.33 -7.14
N ASN A 214 9.32 -3.07 -6.07
CA ASN A 214 9.56 -2.50 -4.73
C ASN A 214 11.01 -2.04 -4.51
N LEU A 215 11.99 -2.64 -5.19
CA LEU A 215 13.41 -2.35 -5.01
C LEU A 215 13.90 -1.23 -5.94
N PHE A 216 13.23 -0.99 -7.06
CA PHE A 216 13.65 -0.02 -8.08
C PHE A 216 12.61 1.07 -8.29
N ILE A 217 13.07 2.31 -8.46
CA ILE A 217 12.22 3.43 -8.87
C ILE A 217 11.84 3.30 -10.35
N ASN A 218 10.62 3.72 -10.73
CA ASN A 218 10.25 3.74 -12.15
C ASN A 218 11.09 4.75 -12.92
N LYS A 219 11.40 4.43 -14.17
CA LYS A 219 12.12 5.34 -15.07
C LYS A 219 11.44 6.72 -15.16
N SER A 220 10.11 6.75 -15.26
CA SER A 220 9.34 8.00 -15.31
C SER A 220 9.48 8.84 -14.05
N ASP A 221 9.58 8.20 -12.89
CA ASP A 221 9.72 8.87 -11.59
C ASP A 221 11.15 9.40 -11.43
N ALA A 222 12.13 8.66 -11.94
CA ALA A 222 13.52 9.10 -12.01
C ALA A 222 13.70 10.29 -12.97
N GLU A 223 13.03 10.29 -14.14
CA GLU A 223 13.08 11.36 -15.15
C GLU A 223 12.28 12.63 -14.77
N ASN A 224 11.33 12.50 -13.85
CA ASN A 224 10.54 13.62 -13.34
C ASN A 224 10.87 13.99 -11.89
N GLY A 225 11.95 13.42 -11.35
CA GLY A 225 12.40 13.70 -10.00
C GLY A 225 12.83 15.16 -9.79
N LEU A 226 12.81 15.58 -8.53
CA LEU A 226 13.10 16.96 -8.11
C LEU A 226 14.49 17.48 -8.57
N LEU A 227 15.48 16.59 -8.68
CA LEU A 227 16.85 16.96 -9.02
C LEU A 227 17.22 16.68 -10.49
N VAL A 228 16.23 16.42 -11.34
CA VAL A 228 16.45 16.24 -12.78
C VAL A 228 16.67 17.59 -13.45
N ARG A 229 17.79 17.73 -14.15
CA ARG A 229 18.04 18.91 -15.00
C ARG A 229 17.04 18.94 -16.15
N LYS A 230 16.25 20.00 -16.24
CA LYS A 230 15.33 20.25 -17.34
C LYS A 230 16.06 21.01 -18.45
N SER A 231 16.02 20.47 -19.66
CA SER A 231 16.62 21.06 -20.87
C SER A 231 15.57 21.88 -21.65
N ILE A 232 14.80 22.71 -20.96
CA ILE A 232 13.81 23.61 -21.55
C ILE A 232 14.19 25.06 -21.22
N GLU A 233 14.02 25.94 -22.20
CA GLU A 233 14.20 27.37 -22.00
C GLU A 233 12.95 27.96 -21.35
N ILE A 234 13.14 28.67 -20.22
CA ILE A 234 12.05 29.32 -19.47
C ILE A 234 12.13 30.82 -19.74
N THR A 235 11.09 31.37 -20.35
CA THR A 235 10.96 32.82 -20.64
C THR A 235 10.20 33.57 -19.53
N ASP A 236 9.48 32.87 -18.67
CA ASP A 236 8.82 33.41 -17.49
C ASP A 236 8.87 32.37 -16.36
N LEU A 237 9.44 32.75 -15.22
CA LEU A 237 9.54 31.87 -14.05
C LEU A 237 8.18 31.40 -13.53
N ASN A 238 7.08 32.10 -13.78
CA ASN A 238 5.74 31.65 -13.39
C ASN A 238 5.31 30.36 -14.11
N ASN A 239 5.89 30.09 -15.29
CA ASN A 239 5.57 28.90 -16.09
C ASN A 239 6.37 27.66 -15.65
N ALA A 240 7.42 27.83 -14.84
CA ALA A 240 8.23 26.72 -14.35
C ALA A 240 7.53 26.01 -13.16
N ILE A 241 6.51 25.21 -13.48
CA ILE A 241 5.65 24.54 -12.51
C ILE A 241 5.99 23.06 -12.28
N GLU A 242 6.76 22.46 -13.19
CA GLU A 242 7.12 21.05 -13.12
C GLU A 242 8.38 20.84 -12.27
N PRO A 243 8.43 19.81 -11.41
CA PRO A 243 9.60 19.52 -10.59
C PRO A 243 10.88 19.34 -11.41
N GLY A 244 11.98 19.92 -10.94
CA GLY A 244 13.28 19.80 -11.57
C GLY A 244 14.19 21.00 -11.36
N VAL A 245 15.36 20.93 -11.98
CA VAL A 245 16.37 21.98 -11.96
C VAL A 245 16.47 22.62 -13.34
N TYR A 246 16.17 23.91 -13.44
CA TYR A 246 16.21 24.69 -14.67
C TYR A 246 17.42 25.62 -14.64
N SER A 247 18.07 25.79 -15.79
CA SER A 247 19.11 26.81 -15.97
C SER A 247 18.46 28.08 -16.49
N ILE A 248 18.60 29.19 -15.76
CA ILE A 248 17.95 30.46 -16.07
C ILE A 248 19.00 31.47 -16.52
N SER A 249 18.79 32.05 -17.70
CA SER A 249 19.67 33.05 -18.30
C SER A 249 19.62 34.38 -17.54
N ALA A 250 20.59 35.26 -17.79
CA ALA A 250 20.63 36.60 -17.17
C ALA A 250 19.52 37.51 -17.70
N THR A 251 19.15 37.39 -18.97
CA THR A 251 18.26 38.32 -19.70
C THR A 251 17.15 37.57 -20.42
N GLY A 252 16.00 38.23 -20.65
CA GLY A 252 14.89 37.63 -21.39
C GLY A 252 14.01 36.67 -20.59
N VAL A 253 14.06 36.74 -19.25
CA VAL A 253 13.23 35.93 -18.35
C VAL A 253 12.43 36.83 -17.42
N GLU A 254 11.11 36.74 -17.49
CA GLU A 254 10.16 37.49 -16.66
C GLU A 254 9.97 36.87 -15.26
N ASN A 255 9.43 37.66 -14.33
CA ASN A 255 9.17 37.30 -12.93
C ASN A 255 10.40 36.81 -12.14
N LYS A 256 11.57 37.23 -12.62
CA LYS A 256 12.86 36.91 -12.03
C LYS A 256 13.15 37.80 -10.82
N PRO A 257 13.56 37.23 -9.68
CA PRO A 257 13.81 37.99 -8.46
C PRO A 257 15.08 38.86 -8.54
N LEU A 258 16.03 38.48 -9.40
CA LEU A 258 17.36 39.09 -9.50
C LEU A 258 17.81 39.10 -10.97
N PRO A 259 18.64 40.06 -11.41
CA PRO A 259 19.07 40.12 -12.81
C PRO A 259 20.08 39.03 -13.21
N ASN A 260 20.77 38.40 -12.25
CA ASN A 260 21.86 37.45 -12.51
C ASN A 260 21.39 36.10 -13.06
N SER A 261 22.18 35.43 -13.90
CA SER A 261 21.94 34.02 -14.24
C SER A 261 21.97 33.13 -12.99
N GLY A 262 21.23 32.03 -13.02
CA GLY A 262 21.15 31.15 -11.87
C GLY A 262 20.47 29.81 -12.16
N SER A 263 20.33 29.03 -11.10
CA SER A 263 19.62 27.75 -11.12
C SER A 263 18.28 27.92 -10.42
N LEU A 264 17.20 27.53 -11.09
CA LEU A 264 15.88 27.45 -10.48
C LEU A 264 15.59 25.99 -10.12
N ILE A 265 15.33 25.74 -8.85
CA ILE A 265 14.86 24.45 -8.34
C ILE A 265 13.36 24.58 -8.09
N VAL A 266 12.57 23.76 -8.78
CA VAL A 266 11.11 23.73 -8.65
C VAL A 266 10.72 22.45 -7.94
N SER A 267 9.95 22.56 -6.87
CA SER A 267 9.32 21.44 -6.19
C SER A 267 7.81 21.59 -6.21
N LYS A 268 7.09 20.47 -6.29
CA LYS A 268 5.62 20.42 -6.33
C LYS A 268 5.15 19.32 -5.40
N ASP A 269 4.23 19.65 -4.50
CA ASP A 269 3.55 18.71 -3.62
C ASP A 269 2.05 19.01 -3.56
N GLN A 270 1.31 18.32 -2.68
CA GLN A 270 -0.13 18.59 -2.49
C GLN A 270 -0.43 20.02 -2.01
N GLY A 271 0.56 20.71 -1.42
CA GLY A 271 0.44 22.06 -0.90
C GLY A 271 0.75 23.16 -1.92
N GLY A 272 1.20 22.81 -3.13
CA GLY A 272 1.45 23.74 -4.23
C GLY A 272 2.85 23.62 -4.83
N ILE A 273 3.32 24.71 -5.44
CA ILE A 273 4.64 24.76 -6.10
C ILE A 273 5.56 25.67 -5.28
N ARG A 274 6.79 25.25 -5.05
CA ARG A 274 7.84 26.08 -4.43
C ARG A 274 9.00 26.23 -5.38
N GLN A 275 9.44 27.46 -5.53
CA GLN A 275 10.58 27.82 -6.36
C GLN A 275 11.69 28.35 -5.48
N LEU A 276 12.88 27.81 -5.69
CA LEU A 276 14.12 28.30 -5.11
C LEU A 276 15.01 28.73 -6.27
N PHE A 277 15.30 30.03 -6.34
CA PHE A 277 16.23 30.56 -7.32
C PHE A 277 17.56 30.84 -6.63
N GLN A 278 18.60 30.15 -7.10
CA GLN A 278 19.95 30.26 -6.60
C GLN A 278 20.83 31.00 -7.60
N THR A 279 21.52 32.01 -7.09
CA THR A 279 22.62 32.68 -7.79
C THR A 279 23.93 32.36 -7.07
N GLU A 280 25.06 32.89 -7.55
CA GLU A 280 26.35 32.79 -6.84
C GLU A 280 26.30 33.42 -5.43
N ARG A 281 25.48 34.45 -5.24
CA ARG A 281 25.54 35.32 -4.05
C ARG A 281 24.41 35.11 -3.06
N THR A 282 23.24 34.72 -3.56
CA THR A 282 22.05 34.62 -2.72
C THR A 282 21.07 33.56 -3.24
N ILE A 283 20.19 33.14 -2.35
CA ILE A 283 19.08 32.23 -2.60
C ILE A 283 17.80 32.97 -2.26
N VAL A 284 16.85 32.92 -3.16
CA VAL A 284 15.52 33.49 -2.98
C VAL A 284 14.47 32.43 -3.20
N ILE A 285 13.41 32.48 -2.42
CA ILE A 285 12.33 31.49 -2.44
C ILE A 285 10.98 32.16 -2.64
N ARG A 286 10.08 31.50 -3.34
CA ARG A 286 8.65 31.85 -3.38
C ARG A 286 7.80 30.60 -3.50
N GLN A 287 6.50 30.77 -3.27
CA GLN A 287 5.54 29.68 -3.42
C GLN A 287 4.34 30.11 -4.27
N PHE A 288 3.73 29.15 -4.93
CA PHE A 288 2.43 29.25 -5.57
C PHE A 288 1.47 28.35 -4.79
N GLY A 289 0.42 28.95 -4.23
CA GLY A 289 -0.57 28.23 -3.41
C GLY A 289 -1.59 29.19 -2.79
N GLY A 290 -2.43 28.65 -1.91
CA GLY A 290 -3.56 29.38 -1.32
C GLY A 290 -4.87 29.25 -2.12
N VAL A 291 -5.96 29.80 -1.55
CA VAL A 291 -7.30 29.80 -2.17
C VAL A 291 -7.80 31.25 -2.22
N PRO A 292 -7.86 31.91 -3.39
CA PRO A 292 -7.39 31.45 -4.70
C PRO A 292 -5.86 31.38 -4.78
N SER A 293 -5.33 30.51 -5.65
CA SER A 293 -3.88 30.28 -5.75
C SER A 293 -3.18 31.40 -6.51
N ASN A 294 -2.17 32.00 -5.88
CA ASN A 294 -1.33 33.06 -6.45
C ASN A 294 0.14 32.84 -6.09
N TRP A 295 1.05 33.44 -6.88
CA TRP A 295 2.48 33.51 -6.52
C TRP A 295 2.66 34.49 -5.36
N THR A 296 3.40 34.08 -4.34
CA THR A 296 3.89 35.01 -3.32
C THR A 296 5.05 35.82 -3.87
N ASP A 297 5.30 36.97 -3.24
CA ASP A 297 6.54 37.71 -3.43
C ASP A 297 7.76 36.83 -3.14
N TRP A 298 8.85 37.12 -3.83
CA TRP A 298 10.14 36.49 -3.59
C TRP A 298 10.70 36.94 -2.24
N LYS A 299 11.13 35.96 -1.45
CA LYS A 299 11.77 36.17 -0.15
C LYS A 299 13.22 35.73 -0.21
N GLU A 300 14.12 36.61 0.20
CA GLU A 300 15.54 36.28 0.29
C GLU A 300 15.83 35.42 1.52
N VAL A 301 16.64 34.37 1.33
CA VAL A 301 17.17 33.55 2.41
C VAL A 301 18.40 34.26 2.97
N ALA A 302 18.33 34.68 4.23
CA ALA A 302 19.42 35.42 4.85
C ALA A 302 20.62 34.50 5.14
N PHE A 303 21.79 34.90 4.66
CA PHE A 303 23.08 34.26 4.98
C PHE A 303 23.68 34.85 6.25
N THR A 304 24.63 34.18 6.89
CA THR A 304 25.23 34.58 8.19
C THR A 304 25.79 36.00 8.22
N THR A 305 26.20 36.56 7.08
CA THR A 305 26.63 37.97 6.96
C THR A 305 25.48 38.97 7.08
N ASN A 306 24.23 38.52 6.94
CA ASN A 306 23.02 39.33 6.84
C ASN A 306 22.08 39.12 8.05
N VAL A 307 22.50 38.36 9.06
CA VAL A 307 21.70 38.06 10.26
C VAL A 307 22.46 38.43 11.53
N VAL A 308 21.76 39.04 12.47
CA VAL A 308 22.28 39.34 13.81
C VAL A 308 22.32 38.03 14.62
N ASN A 309 23.51 37.66 15.11
CA ASN A 309 23.71 36.51 15.98
C ASN A 309 23.43 36.88 17.45
N LEU A 310 22.75 35.98 18.18
CA LEU A 310 22.35 36.16 19.58
C LEU A 310 23.37 35.60 20.59
N THR A 311 24.41 34.89 20.14
CA THR A 311 25.35 34.20 21.04
C THR A 311 26.62 34.98 21.37
N GLU A 312 26.93 36.03 20.62
CA GLU A 312 28.14 36.84 20.82
C GLU A 312 27.80 38.34 20.72
N PRO A 313 28.50 39.22 21.47
CA PRO A 313 28.33 40.66 21.32
C PRO A 313 28.66 41.12 19.89
N GLN A 314 27.70 41.74 19.21
CA GLN A 314 27.88 42.24 17.84
C GLN A 314 27.81 43.77 17.77
N LYS A 315 28.57 44.34 16.81
CA LYS A 315 28.43 45.74 16.40
C LYS A 315 27.70 45.78 15.07
N ILE A 316 26.48 46.35 15.07
CA ILE A 316 25.69 46.57 13.86
C ILE A 316 25.97 47.99 13.38
N GLY A 317 26.50 48.15 12.17
CA GLY A 317 26.63 49.44 11.51
C GLY A 317 25.53 49.61 10.45
N GLY A 318 24.81 50.73 10.50
CA GLY A 318 23.75 51.09 9.54
C GLY A 318 22.71 52.05 10.14
N THR A 319 21.96 52.75 9.29
CA THR A 319 20.76 53.49 9.70
C THR A 319 19.62 52.48 9.81
N LYS A 320 19.10 52.27 11.02
CA LYS A 320 17.90 51.47 11.24
C LYS A 320 16.84 52.37 11.85
N ASP A 321 15.81 52.67 11.07
CA ASP A 321 14.65 53.39 11.55
C ASP A 321 13.82 52.41 12.37
N PHE A 322 13.69 52.69 13.67
CA PHE A 322 12.81 51.94 14.54
C PHE A 322 11.51 52.73 14.69
N ASP A 323 10.39 52.16 14.25
CA ASP A 323 9.06 52.75 14.46
C ASP A 323 8.67 52.80 15.95
N GLU A 324 9.32 51.98 16.78
CA GLU A 324 9.14 51.90 18.23
C GLU A 324 10.49 51.88 18.97
N ILE A 325 10.53 52.35 20.22
CA ILE A 325 11.77 52.39 21.00
C ILE A 325 12.26 50.95 21.26
N PRO A 326 13.49 50.58 20.85
CA PRO A 326 14.00 49.24 21.08
C PRO A 326 14.24 48.98 22.58
N LEU A 327 13.85 47.78 23.01
CA LEU A 327 13.99 47.28 24.38
C LEU A 327 15.10 46.23 24.46
N VAL A 328 15.92 46.27 25.50
CA VAL A 328 16.81 45.16 25.90
C VAL A 328 16.41 44.74 27.29
N ASN A 329 15.98 43.48 27.46
CA ASN A 329 15.42 42.97 28.73
C ASN A 329 14.33 43.88 29.31
N GLN A 330 13.38 44.31 28.48
CA GLN A 330 12.31 45.25 28.83
C GLN A 330 12.77 46.66 29.26
N THR A 331 14.07 46.97 29.10
CA THR A 331 14.63 48.28 29.42
C THR A 331 14.83 49.08 28.13
N PRO A 332 14.25 50.29 28.01
CA PRO A 332 14.50 51.20 26.89
C PRO A 332 15.98 51.58 26.82
N VAL A 333 16.58 51.52 25.63
CA VAL A 333 18.04 51.64 25.44
C VAL A 333 18.52 53.08 25.23
N MET A 334 17.63 54.09 25.28
CA MET A 334 18.06 55.49 25.17
C MET A 334 18.67 56.01 26.48
N LEU A 335 19.94 56.41 26.45
CA LEU A 335 20.57 57.26 27.45
C LEU A 335 20.07 58.71 27.28
N GLN A 336 18.94 59.07 27.89
CA GLN A 336 18.65 60.49 28.14
C GLN A 336 19.63 61.01 29.20
N LYS A 337 20.71 61.65 28.76
CA LYS A 337 21.70 62.24 29.68
C LYS A 337 21.09 63.49 30.33
N GLU A 338 20.88 63.45 31.65
CA GLU A 338 20.45 64.61 32.44
C GLU A 338 21.41 65.79 32.19
N GLN A 339 20.87 66.95 31.80
CA GLN A 339 21.65 68.15 31.54
C GLN A 339 22.11 68.81 32.85
N LEU A 340 23.30 69.40 32.86
CA LEU A 340 23.73 70.26 33.97
C LEU A 340 22.83 71.49 34.07
N TYR A 341 22.78 72.10 35.26
CA TYR A 341 21.96 73.29 35.45
C TYR A 341 22.46 74.46 34.58
N GLU A 342 21.60 75.03 33.75
CA GLU A 342 21.90 76.22 32.94
C GLU A 342 20.64 77.06 32.80
N ALA A 343 20.71 78.34 33.21
CA ALA A 343 19.54 79.22 33.27
C ALA A 343 19.85 80.69 32.95
N TRP A 344 18.86 81.34 32.33
CA TRP A 344 18.87 82.76 31.98
C TRP A 344 17.89 83.54 32.85
N TYR A 345 18.33 84.72 33.30
CA TYR A 345 17.61 85.59 34.21
C TYR A 345 17.25 86.91 33.54
N THR A 346 16.07 87.43 33.88
CA THR A 346 15.59 88.75 33.47
C THR A 346 16.41 89.87 34.13
N PRO A 347 16.21 91.15 33.75
CA PRO A 347 16.75 92.25 34.52
C PRO A 347 16.34 92.21 36.00
N GLY A 348 17.27 92.54 36.88
CA GLY A 348 17.05 92.71 38.31
C GLY A 348 16.31 94.01 38.65
N LYS A 349 15.93 94.14 39.92
CA LYS A 349 15.34 95.38 40.46
C LYS A 349 16.39 96.50 40.42
N ASP A 350 15.94 97.72 40.14
CA ASP A 350 16.76 98.92 40.26
C ASP A 350 17.08 99.22 41.73
N HIS A 351 18.36 99.47 41.99
CA HIS A 351 18.86 99.88 43.30
C HIS A 351 19.44 101.28 43.22
N ASN A 352 19.05 102.15 44.14
CA ASN A 352 19.51 103.52 44.19
C ASN A 352 20.40 103.75 45.41
N ASP A 353 21.35 104.68 45.28
CA ASP A 353 22.25 105.13 46.34
C ASP A 353 23.00 104.00 47.07
N LEU A 354 23.54 103.05 46.29
CA LEU A 354 24.37 101.97 46.82
C LEU A 354 25.75 102.51 47.24
N HIS A 355 26.16 102.17 48.45
CA HIS A 355 27.49 102.50 48.98
C HIS A 355 28.49 101.40 48.63
N ASN A 356 29.77 101.62 48.95
CA ASN A 356 30.78 100.59 48.79
C ASN A 356 30.35 99.29 49.50
N ARG A 357 30.52 98.15 48.83
CA ARG A 357 30.16 96.80 49.30
C ARG A 357 28.68 96.45 49.35
N SER A 358 27.77 97.34 48.92
CA SER A 358 26.35 97.00 48.88
C SER A 358 26.03 95.91 47.85
N ARG A 359 25.10 95.02 48.21
CA ARG A 359 24.55 93.99 47.32
C ARG A 359 23.47 94.56 46.41
N PHE A 360 23.27 93.90 45.27
CA PHE A 360 22.17 94.21 44.35
C PHE A 360 21.53 92.93 43.79
N SER A 361 20.33 93.08 43.25
CA SER A 361 19.46 91.95 42.92
C SER A 361 19.66 91.42 41.49
N ILE A 362 19.56 90.10 41.34
CA ILE A 362 19.31 89.44 40.05
C ILE A 362 17.82 89.40 39.72
N GLY A 363 17.46 89.30 38.44
CA GLY A 363 16.07 89.11 38.00
C GLY A 363 15.54 87.69 38.23
N ALA A 364 14.35 87.41 37.69
CA ALA A 364 13.74 86.09 37.78
C ALA A 364 14.33 85.17 36.70
N GLU A 365 14.42 83.87 36.96
CA GLU A 365 14.69 82.89 35.92
C GLU A 365 13.56 82.92 34.87
N TYR A 366 13.88 83.16 33.60
CA TYR A 366 12.88 83.13 32.51
C TYR A 366 13.00 81.91 31.61
N SER A 367 14.18 81.31 31.51
CA SER A 367 14.43 80.14 30.66
C SER A 367 15.56 79.29 31.25
N ASN A 368 15.55 77.99 30.96
CA ASN A 368 16.62 77.07 31.30
C ASN A 368 16.80 76.00 30.20
N VAL A 369 17.94 75.30 30.19
CA VAL A 369 18.27 74.36 29.11
C VAL A 369 17.29 73.19 29.03
N GLY A 370 16.76 72.73 30.17
CA GLY A 370 15.75 71.68 30.22
C GLY A 370 14.46 72.05 29.47
N LYS A 371 13.93 73.27 29.70
CA LYS A 371 12.77 73.80 28.97
C LYS A 371 13.05 74.00 27.48
N ARG A 372 14.28 74.41 27.11
CA ARG A 372 14.65 74.66 25.71
C ARG A 372 14.84 73.38 24.90
N LEU A 373 15.33 72.29 25.52
CA LEU A 373 15.62 71.02 24.84
C LEU A 373 14.53 69.95 25.03
N GLY A 374 13.60 70.15 25.96
CA GLY A 374 12.63 69.11 26.34
C GLY A 374 13.28 67.93 27.07
N LEU A 375 14.40 68.17 27.75
CA LEU A 375 15.20 67.15 28.43
C LEU A 375 15.25 67.38 29.95
N PRO A 376 15.44 66.32 30.77
CA PRO A 376 15.66 66.49 32.20
C PRO A 376 16.95 67.28 32.47
N MET A 377 16.91 68.19 33.46
CA MET A 377 18.01 69.06 33.88
C MET A 377 18.13 69.03 35.40
N ARG A 378 19.36 69.08 35.93
CA ARG A 378 19.60 69.22 37.36
C ARG A 378 18.91 70.46 37.94
N SER A 379 18.44 70.37 39.17
CA SER A 379 17.77 71.48 39.87
C SER A 379 18.72 72.67 40.11
N ASN A 380 18.14 73.87 40.18
CA ASN A 380 18.87 75.11 40.47
C ASN A 380 19.62 74.99 41.81
N PRO A 381 20.95 75.12 41.82
CA PRO A 381 21.75 75.00 43.04
C PRO A 381 21.67 76.24 43.95
N LEU A 382 21.02 77.33 43.52
CA LEU A 382 20.91 78.60 44.24
C LEU A 382 19.46 78.90 44.64
N GLN A 383 19.21 79.00 45.94
CA GLN A 383 17.93 79.47 46.48
C GLN A 383 18.01 80.94 46.86
N TRP A 384 17.47 81.81 46.00
CA TRP A 384 17.42 83.25 46.23
C TRP A 384 16.44 83.63 47.34
N ASN A 385 16.80 84.62 48.16
CA ASN A 385 15.87 85.27 49.08
C ASN A 385 14.81 86.10 48.35
N ALA A 386 13.79 86.60 49.07
CA ALA A 386 12.66 87.33 48.47
C ALA A 386 13.08 88.52 47.60
N GLY A 387 14.19 89.19 47.95
CA GLY A 387 14.75 90.31 47.19
C GLY A 387 15.76 89.93 46.11
N ARG A 388 16.10 88.64 45.95
CA ARG A 388 17.10 88.10 45.02
C ARG A 388 18.48 88.78 45.06
N TRP A 389 18.88 89.26 46.23
CA TRP A 389 20.19 89.88 46.45
C TRP A 389 21.16 88.95 47.19
N LEU A 390 20.68 87.83 47.73
CA LEU A 390 21.49 86.76 48.32
C LEU A 390 20.82 85.41 48.04
N ALA A 391 21.61 84.42 47.67
CA ALA A 391 21.17 83.03 47.54
C ALA A 391 21.89 82.12 48.54
N THR A 392 21.19 81.10 49.02
CA THR A 392 21.77 79.96 49.72
C THR A 392 22.11 78.86 48.72
N VAL A 393 23.31 78.28 48.83
CA VAL A 393 23.78 77.20 47.95
C VAL A 393 23.24 75.86 48.46
N LEU A 394 22.43 75.19 47.65
CA LEU A 394 21.70 73.98 48.03
C LEU A 394 22.52 72.68 47.92
N ARG A 395 23.56 72.70 47.09
CA ARG A 395 24.45 71.55 46.82
C ARG A 395 25.80 72.05 46.33
N ASP A 396 26.83 71.22 46.53
CA ASP A 396 28.17 71.46 45.97
C ASP A 396 28.07 71.67 44.45
N CYS A 397 28.58 72.79 43.96
CA CYS A 397 28.53 73.13 42.55
C CYS A 397 29.71 74.02 42.13
N LYS A 398 30.02 73.98 40.83
CA LYS A 398 30.88 74.95 40.17
C LYS A 398 30.02 75.72 39.18
N LEU A 399 30.03 77.05 39.26
CA LEU A 399 29.19 77.89 38.41
C LEU A 399 30.06 78.82 37.57
N ASN A 400 29.79 78.90 36.27
CA ASN A 400 30.13 80.06 35.46
C ASN A 400 29.00 81.07 35.58
N VAL A 401 29.34 82.28 36.00
CA VAL A 401 28.37 83.37 36.17
C VAL A 401 28.72 84.45 35.17
N ARG A 402 27.86 84.62 34.16
CA ARG A 402 27.95 85.72 33.19
C ARG A 402 26.80 86.68 33.40
N ALA A 403 27.09 87.96 33.54
CA ALA A 403 26.03 88.95 33.61
C ALA A 403 26.47 90.29 33.01
N VAL A 404 25.51 91.20 32.82
CA VAL A 404 25.79 92.59 32.48
C VAL A 404 25.14 93.45 33.55
N VAL A 405 25.93 94.31 34.19
CA VAL A 405 25.46 95.22 35.24
C VAL A 405 25.55 96.65 34.72
N LYS A 406 24.42 97.36 34.75
CA LYS A 406 24.36 98.78 34.41
C LYS A 406 24.51 99.60 35.69
N ILE A 407 25.48 100.48 35.70
CA ILE A 407 25.71 101.44 36.79
C ILE A 407 25.65 102.87 36.27
N GLN A 408 25.18 103.80 37.11
CA GLN A 408 25.19 105.23 36.81
C GLN A 408 25.44 106.03 38.09
N ALA A 409 26.33 107.01 37.97
CA ALA A 409 26.60 107.99 39.02
C ALA A 409 26.29 109.40 38.45
N GLU A 410 25.53 110.21 39.18
CA GLU A 410 25.09 111.52 38.72
C GLU A 410 25.86 112.67 39.40
N GLY A 411 26.16 113.72 38.62
CA GLY A 411 26.79 114.95 39.11
C GLY A 411 28.31 114.85 39.29
N SER A 412 28.96 115.98 39.64
CA SER A 412 30.42 116.18 39.74
C SER A 412 31.16 115.28 40.77
N ARG A 413 30.55 114.20 41.24
CA ARG A 413 31.07 113.24 42.22
C ARG A 413 31.73 112.07 41.48
N GLY A 414 32.93 112.32 40.93
CA GLY A 414 33.72 111.32 40.23
C GLY A 414 33.97 110.07 41.08
N ILE A 415 33.37 108.95 40.68
CA ILE A 415 33.74 107.62 41.17
C ILE A 415 34.84 107.11 40.22
N PRO A 416 36.08 106.93 40.68
CA PRO A 416 37.19 106.60 39.79
C PRO A 416 37.06 105.19 39.19
N TYR A 417 36.47 104.26 39.96
CA TYR A 417 36.24 102.89 39.56
C TYR A 417 35.01 102.31 40.25
N ALA A 418 34.38 101.35 39.59
CA ALA A 418 33.38 100.49 40.17
C ALA A 418 33.60 99.06 39.65
N TYR A 419 33.81 98.13 40.58
CA TYR A 419 33.95 96.71 40.32
C TYR A 419 32.70 95.98 40.81
N VAL A 420 32.36 94.90 40.12
CA VAL A 420 31.34 93.94 40.56
C VAL A 420 32.07 92.69 41.03
N HIS A 421 31.80 92.30 42.26
CA HIS A 421 32.36 91.11 42.89
C HIS A 421 31.28 90.06 43.10
N LEU A 422 31.71 88.80 43.17
CA LEU A 422 30.87 87.70 43.63
C LEU A 422 31.26 87.35 45.06
N GLY A 423 30.30 87.36 45.99
CA GLY A 423 30.53 87.04 47.40
C GLY A 423 29.88 85.73 47.81
N LYS A 424 30.52 85.01 48.75
CA LYS A 424 30.02 83.75 49.33
C LYS A 424 29.62 83.78 50.81
N GLY A 425 29.81 84.90 51.50
CA GLY A 425 29.43 85.06 52.90
C GLY A 425 27.98 85.52 53.09
N TYR A 426 27.46 85.29 54.31
CA TYR A 426 26.13 85.75 54.72
C TYR A 426 26.10 87.27 54.92
N GLU A 427 27.07 87.80 55.67
CA GLU A 427 27.24 89.23 55.90
C GLU A 427 27.82 89.92 54.66
N GLU A 428 27.47 91.19 54.45
CA GLU A 428 27.96 91.95 53.31
C GLU A 428 29.50 91.98 53.27
N ALA A 429 30.06 91.77 52.08
CA ALA A 429 31.51 91.75 51.83
C ALA A 429 32.34 90.72 52.61
N THR A 430 31.71 89.70 53.17
CA THR A 430 32.42 88.53 53.72
C THR A 430 32.53 87.43 52.68
N GLY A 431 33.70 86.79 52.61
CA GLY A 431 33.98 85.73 51.63
C GLY A 431 33.92 86.22 50.19
N ASP A 432 34.76 87.19 49.80
CA ASP A 432 34.93 87.57 48.40
C ASP A 432 35.44 86.37 47.57
N MET A 433 34.84 86.14 46.39
CA MET A 433 35.29 85.15 45.41
C MET A 433 36.07 85.78 44.25
N GLY A 434 36.17 87.12 44.22
CA GLY A 434 36.96 87.87 43.27
C GLY A 434 36.14 88.87 42.45
N THR A 435 36.87 89.77 41.80
CA THR A 435 36.32 90.75 40.87
C THR A 435 35.86 90.07 39.58
N ALA A 436 34.56 90.11 39.31
CA ALA A 436 33.97 89.50 38.11
C ALA A 436 33.98 90.44 36.89
N GLY A 437 34.10 91.74 37.12
CA GLY A 437 34.26 92.75 36.09
C GLY A 437 34.26 94.15 36.70
N GLY A 438 34.64 95.16 35.94
CA GLY A 438 34.55 96.54 36.40
C GLY A 438 34.71 97.57 35.31
N THR A 439 34.55 98.82 35.70
CA THR A 439 34.79 99.98 34.86
C THR A 439 35.50 101.06 35.66
N GLY A 440 36.26 101.92 34.99
CA GLY A 440 36.96 103.03 35.61
C GLY A 440 37.21 104.14 34.59
N ALA A 441 37.25 105.38 35.08
CA ALA A 441 37.48 106.55 34.25
C ALA A 441 38.27 107.61 35.03
N ILE A 442 39.26 108.22 34.38
CA ILE A 442 40.12 109.26 34.98
C ILE A 442 39.29 110.45 35.47
N THR A 443 38.23 110.81 34.73
CA THR A 443 37.30 111.90 35.06
C THR A 443 36.08 111.44 35.88
N GLY A 444 36.06 110.19 36.32
CA GLY A 444 34.95 109.56 37.02
C GLY A 444 33.89 108.94 36.11
N ILE A 445 33.27 107.86 36.59
CA ILE A 445 32.13 107.18 35.97
C ILE A 445 30.91 108.10 36.14
N ASN A 446 30.27 108.51 35.05
CA ASN A 446 29.11 109.41 35.10
C ASN A 446 27.86 108.69 34.57
N TYR A 447 27.59 108.79 33.26
CA TYR A 447 26.37 108.27 32.66
C TYR A 447 26.49 106.80 32.24
N LYS A 448 25.50 105.97 32.61
CA LYS A 448 25.22 104.58 32.16
C LYS A 448 26.43 103.80 31.63
N ASN A 449 27.16 103.17 32.54
CA ASN A 449 28.23 102.24 32.21
C ASN A 449 27.71 100.80 32.33
N PHE A 450 28.01 99.97 31.34
CA PHE A 450 27.67 98.55 31.34
C PHE A 450 28.94 97.77 31.66
N ILE A 451 28.91 97.06 32.78
CA ILE A 451 29.98 96.19 33.25
C ILE A 451 29.58 94.76 32.85
N PRO A 452 30.17 94.18 31.79
CA PRO A 452 30.09 92.75 31.59
C PRO A 452 30.90 92.08 32.71
N ILE A 453 30.32 91.04 33.30
CA ILE A 453 30.98 90.23 34.31
C ILE A 453 31.01 88.78 33.86
N GLU A 454 32.12 88.12 34.12
CA GLU A 454 32.26 86.68 33.94
C GLU A 454 33.23 86.14 35.00
N LEU A 455 32.77 85.19 35.81
CA LEU A 455 33.64 84.52 36.77
C LEU A 455 33.18 83.08 37.03
N ASN A 456 34.15 82.18 37.13
CA ASN A 456 33.94 80.80 37.58
C ASN A 456 34.11 80.72 39.08
N VAL A 457 33.10 80.22 39.78
CA VAL A 457 33.11 80.07 41.24
C VAL A 457 32.85 78.63 41.65
N SER A 458 33.49 78.20 42.73
CA SER A 458 33.24 76.89 43.37
C SER A 458 32.58 77.13 44.71
N LEU A 459 31.40 76.55 44.90
CA LEU A 459 30.56 76.75 46.08
C LEU A 459 30.26 75.41 46.73
N LYS A 460 30.24 75.40 48.06
CA LYS A 460 29.84 74.24 48.87
C LYS A 460 28.40 74.40 49.33
N LYS A 461 27.72 73.28 49.56
CA LYS A 461 26.39 73.31 50.17
C LYS A 461 26.42 74.10 51.49
N GLY A 462 25.52 75.07 51.64
CA GLY A 462 25.45 75.96 52.79
C GLY A 462 26.22 77.27 52.65
N ASP A 463 27.07 77.41 51.62
CA ASP A 463 27.62 78.73 51.26
C ASP A 463 26.50 79.67 50.82
N TYR A 464 26.80 80.97 50.80
CA TYR A 464 25.93 81.95 50.18
C TYR A 464 26.46 82.35 48.80
N PHE A 465 25.65 83.06 48.02
CA PHE A 465 26.03 83.62 46.74
C PHE A 465 25.37 84.99 46.54
N SER A 466 26.16 86.02 46.25
CA SER A 466 25.66 87.39 46.02
C SER A 466 26.52 88.15 45.04
N PHE A 467 25.92 89.19 44.44
CA PHE A 467 26.63 90.20 43.67
C PHE A 467 26.72 91.46 44.53
N TYR A 468 27.91 92.05 44.62
CA TYR A 468 28.10 93.32 45.32
C TYR A 468 29.09 94.22 44.58
N LEU A 469 29.07 95.51 44.93
CA LEU A 469 29.91 96.52 44.29
C LEU A 469 31.13 96.85 45.14
N GLU A 470 32.26 97.06 44.51
CA GLU A 470 33.42 97.69 45.14
C GLU A 470 33.70 99.03 44.45
N MET A 471 33.77 100.09 45.25
CA MET A 471 34.05 101.46 44.81
C MET A 471 34.86 102.20 45.89
N LEU A 472 35.34 103.40 45.57
CA LEU A 472 36.05 104.23 46.54
C LEU A 472 35.18 104.52 47.79
N GLU A 473 35.75 104.32 48.97
CA GLU A 473 35.05 104.53 50.24
C GLU A 473 34.52 105.96 50.39
N GLY A 474 33.31 106.11 50.95
CA GLY A 474 32.62 107.41 51.07
C GLY A 474 31.95 107.92 49.79
N LYS A 475 31.97 107.16 48.69
CA LYS A 475 31.19 107.43 47.46
C LYS A 475 29.99 106.50 47.34
N ASN A 476 28.96 106.95 46.62
CA ASN A 476 27.74 106.19 46.35
C ASN A 476 27.44 106.17 44.84
N ILE A 477 26.96 105.03 44.32
CA ILE A 477 26.41 104.90 42.97
C ILE A 477 24.90 105.13 43.03
N ASN A 478 24.40 106.07 42.22
CA ASN A 478 22.99 106.47 42.24
C ASN A 478 22.05 105.42 41.66
N PHE A 479 22.54 104.58 40.75
CA PHE A 479 21.72 103.57 40.11
C PHE A 479 22.54 102.34 39.76
N VAL A 480 22.05 101.16 40.17
CA VAL A 480 22.58 99.86 39.75
C VAL A 480 21.46 98.91 39.39
N GLN A 481 21.60 98.26 38.24
CA GLN A 481 20.68 97.23 37.78
C GLN A 481 21.44 96.12 37.06
N MET A 482 21.15 94.87 37.43
CA MET A 482 21.54 93.73 36.61
C MET A 482 20.64 93.69 35.37
N ILE A 483 21.23 93.75 34.18
CA ILE A 483 20.48 93.79 32.90
C ILE A 483 20.17 92.39 32.40
N SER A 484 21.11 91.47 32.55
CA SER A 484 20.94 90.07 32.16
C SER A 484 21.92 89.23 32.96
N ALA A 485 21.53 88.01 33.32
CA ALA A 485 22.45 87.04 33.86
C ALA A 485 22.21 85.65 33.25
N HIS A 486 23.29 84.91 33.12
CA HIS A 486 23.35 83.55 32.64
C HIS A 486 24.25 82.77 33.60
N ILE A 487 23.70 81.76 34.25
CA ILE A 487 24.43 80.93 35.22
C ILE A 487 24.42 79.50 34.70
N THR A 488 25.63 78.95 34.53
CA THR A 488 25.85 77.59 34.04
C THR A 488 26.62 76.79 35.06
N GLU A 489 26.13 75.61 35.39
CA GLU A 489 26.87 74.64 36.19
C GLU A 489 27.92 73.93 35.33
N LEU A 490 29.13 73.87 35.85
CA LEU A 490 30.29 73.25 35.22
C LEU A 490 30.52 71.83 35.75
N VAL A 491 31.19 71.00 34.96
CA VAL A 491 31.58 69.62 35.30
C VAL A 491 32.62 69.58 36.41
#